data_AF-S5T4M3-F1
#
_entry.id   AF-S5T4M3-F1
#
_cell.length_a   1.000
_cell.length_b   1.000
_cell.length_c   1.000
_cell.angle_alpha   90.00
_cell.angle_beta   90.00
_cell.angle_gamma   90.00
#
_symmetry.space_group_name_H-M   'P 1'
#
loop_
_entity.id
_entity.type
_entity.pdbx_description
1 polymer ?
#
loop_
_entity_poly.entity_id
_entity_poly.type
_entity_poly.pdbx_seq_one_letter_code
_entity_poly.pdbx_strand_id
1 'polypeptide(L)' 'MQYRQLGRTDLNVSLIGLGTMTWGRQNTQEEGFEQMDYALTQGINFWVYGFNG' A
#
# COMPACT_ATOMS: atom_id res chain seq x y z
N MET A 1 -0.95 -11.93 7.68
CA MET A 1 -0.69 -10.48 7.90
C MET A 1 -0.82 -10.13 9.38
N GLN A 2 0.00 -9.20 9.89
CA GLN A 2 -0.19 -8.56 11.20
C GLN A 2 -0.79 -7.16 11.02
N TYR A 3 -1.69 -6.75 11.93
CA TYR A 3 -2.36 -5.46 11.87
C TYR A 3 -2.12 -4.63 13.13
N ARG A 4 -2.18 -3.30 13.00
CA ARG A 4 -2.14 -2.35 14.11
C ARG A 4 -3.19 -1.26 13.93
N GLN A 5 -3.68 -0.74 15.05
CA GLN A 5 -4.59 0.39 15.05
C GLN A 5 -3.89 1.64 14.52
N LEU A 6 -4.52 2.34 13.59
CA LEU A 6 -4.00 3.57 13.02
C LEU A 6 -4.27 4.74 13.97
N GLY A 7 -3.29 5.09 14.79
CA GLY A 7 -3.37 6.21 15.72
C GLY A 7 -4.55 6.07 16.69
N ARG A 8 -5.44 7.06 16.72
CA ARG A 8 -6.65 7.09 17.57
C ARG A 8 -7.93 6.74 16.79
N THR A 9 -7.79 6.07 15.65
CA THR A 9 -8.94 5.67 14.82
C THR A 9 -9.31 4.21 15.08
N ASP A 10 -10.50 3.79 14.67
CA ASP A 10 -10.90 2.37 14.74
C ASP A 10 -10.39 1.54 13.54
N LEU A 11 -9.50 2.10 12.72
CA LEU A 11 -8.96 1.43 11.55
C LEU A 11 -7.77 0.54 11.94
N ASN A 12 -7.80 -0.70 11.49
CA ASN A 12 -6.67 -1.63 11.58
C ASN A 12 -5.95 -1.71 10.23
N VAL A 13 -4.68 -1.29 10.22
CA VAL A 13 -3.83 -1.28 9.04
C VAL A 13 -2.76 -2.36 9.12
N SER A 14 -2.38 -2.92 7.97
CA SER A 14 -1.29 -3.89 7.88
C SER A 14 0.01 -3.28 8.39
N LEU A 15 0.82 -4.06 9.11
CA LEU A 15 2.09 -3.59 9.68
C LEU A 15 3.09 -3.13 8.59
N ILE A 16 2.96 -3.72 7.40
CA ILE A 16 3.69 -3.34 6.19
C ILE A 16 2.68 -2.69 5.24
N GLY A 17 3.07 -1.56 4.63
CA GLY A 17 2.29 -0.88 3.59
C GLY A 17 2.92 -1.03 2.20
N LEU A 18 2.12 -0.88 1.15
CA LEU A 18 2.62 -0.81 -0.23
C LEU A 18 2.92 0.65 -0.60
N GLY A 19 4.15 0.89 -1.03
CA GLY A 19 4.57 2.19 -1.57
C GLY A 19 4.19 2.35 -3.04
N THR A 20 3.69 3.52 -3.43
CA THR A 20 3.14 3.76 -4.78
C THR A 20 3.84 4.89 -5.56
N MET A 21 5.04 5.29 -5.14
CA MET A 21 5.75 6.46 -5.70
C MET A 21 6.09 6.35 -7.19
N THR A 22 6.21 5.12 -7.70
CA THR A 22 6.63 4.81 -9.08
C THR A 22 5.45 4.76 -10.06
N TRP A 23 4.21 4.65 -9.56
CA TRP A 23 3.02 4.50 -10.38
C TRP A 23 2.73 5.75 -11.21
N GLY A 24 2.45 5.58 -12.50
CA GLY A 24 2.23 6.68 -13.45
C GLY A 24 3.50 7.42 -13.89
N ARG A 25 4.68 6.94 -13.48
CA ARG A 25 5.99 7.46 -13.94
C ARG A 25 6.90 6.34 -14.43
N GLN A 26 7.31 5.47 -13.52
CA GLN A 26 8.16 4.32 -13.81
C GLN A 26 7.35 3.05 -14.04
N ASN A 27 6.13 2.99 -13.49
CA ASN A 27 5.19 1.90 -13.70
C ASN A 27 3.96 2.36 -14.48
N THR A 28 3.46 1.47 -15.34
CA THR A 28 2.16 1.67 -16.02
C THR A 28 1.01 1.48 -15.04
N GLN A 29 -0.21 1.80 -15.48
CA GLN A 29 -1.41 1.58 -14.69
C GLN A 29 -1.64 0.08 -14.44
N GLU A 30 -1.41 -0.75 -15.45
CA GLU A 30 -1.55 -2.21 -15.37
C GLU A 30 -0.56 -2.79 -14.36
N GLU A 31 0.70 -2.39 -14.40
CA GLU A 31 1.71 -2.82 -13.42
C GLU A 31 1.36 -2.38 -11.99
N GLY A 32 0.76 -1.18 -11.83
CA GLY A 32 0.26 -0.71 -10.54
C GLY A 32 -0.89 -1.57 -10.02
N PHE A 33 -1.81 -1.98 -10.88
CA PHE A 33 -2.90 -2.90 -10.53
C PHE A 33 -2.40 -4.30 -10.17
N GLU A 34 -1.43 -4.84 -10.92
CA GLU A 34 -0.81 -6.12 -10.57
C GLU A 34 -0.15 -6.08 -9.17
N GLN A 35 0.55 -4.98 -8.86
CA GLN A 35 1.12 -4.76 -7.53
C GLN A 35 0.04 -4.66 -6.44
N MET A 36 -1.08 -3.99 -6.74
CA MET A 36 -2.21 -3.86 -5.82
C MET A 36 -2.88 -5.21 -5.54
N ASP A 37 -3.16 -5.98 -6.58
CA ASP A 37 -3.77 -7.31 -6.48
C ASP A 37 -2.89 -8.23 -5.64
N TYR A 38 -1.58 -8.26 -5.93
CA TYR A 38 -0.63 -9.02 -5.13
C TYR A 38 -0.64 -8.60 -3.66
N ALA A 39 -0.56 -7.30 -3.37
CA ALA A 39 -0.59 -6.79 -2.01
C ALA A 39 -1.87 -7.19 -1.26
N LEU A 40 -3.04 -7.13 -1.91
CA LEU A 40 -4.30 -7.59 -1.35
C LEU A 40 -4.29 -9.09 -1.05
N THR A 41 -3.73 -9.93 -1.94
CA THR A 41 -3.59 -11.38 -1.66
C THR A 41 -2.73 -11.68 -0.44
N GLN A 42 -1.78 -10.81 -0.12
CA GLN A 42 -0.94 -10.92 1.08
C GLN A 42 -1.59 -10.31 2.34
N GLY A 43 -2.77 -9.71 2.20
CA GLY A 43 -3.50 -9.03 3.27
C GLY A 43 -3.00 -7.62 3.57
N ILE A 44 -2.24 -6.99 2.67
CA ILE A 44 -1.83 -5.59 2.81
C ILE A 44 -3.04 -4.70 2.49
N ASN A 45 -3.39 -3.80 3.39
CA ASN A 45 -4.53 -2.88 3.22
C ASN A 45 -4.14 -1.40 3.40
N PHE A 46 -2.85 -1.12 3.54
CA PHE A 46 -2.33 0.23 3.75
C PHE A 46 -1.44 0.66 2.59
N TRP A 47 -1.85 1.73 1.91
CA TRP A 47 -1.17 2.29 0.74
C TRP A 47 -0.51 3.61 1.13
N VAL A 48 0.76 3.78 0.78
CA VAL A 48 1.50 5.01 1.10
C VAL A 48 2.08 5.63 -0.17
N TYR A 49 1.72 6.89 -0.39
CA TYR A 49 2.40 7.75 -1.34
C TYR A 49 3.28 8.71 -0.55
N GLY A 50 4.58 8.46 -0.55
CA GLY A 50 5.55 9.37 0.06
C GLY A 50 6.23 10.23 -1.00
N PHE A 51 6.45 11.50 -0.71
CA PHE A 51 7.43 12.30 -1.45
C PHE A 51 8.76 12.13 -0.72
N ASN A 52 9.79 11.57 -1.36
CA ASN A 52 11.16 11.76 -0.88
C ASN A 52 11.52 13.23 -1.16
N GLY A 53 11.39 14.08 -0.13
CA GLY A 53 11.99 15.40 -0.09
C GLY A 53 13.32 15.31 0.64
#